data_AF-A0A5B7IZ30-F1
#
_entry.id   AF-A0A5B7IZ30-F1
#
_cell.length_a   1.000
_cell.length_b   1.000
_cell.length_c   1.000
_cell.angle_alpha   90.00
_cell.angle_beta   90.00
_cell.angle_gamma   90.00
#
_symmetry.space_group_name_H-M   'P 1'
#
loop_
_entity.id
_entity.type
_entity.pdbx_description
1 polymer ?
#
loop_
_entity_poly.entity_id
_entity_poly.type
_entity_poly.pdbx_seq_one_letter_code
_entity_poly.pdbx_strand_id
1 'polypeptide(L)'
;MSMEEWVKSGRIIGDGHCSALIKVLPGNTELYVSHVTWNTYQSMLRILKKYIFPFRRTGVSDPDDINPGHTVSFSSYPGLLSSGDDFYIMSSGLVSLETTIGNGNPALWKNVTATGEVSL
;
A
#
# COMPACT_ATOMS: atom_id res chain seq x y z
N MET A 1 24.18 -16.16 -6.85
CA MET A 1 24.43 -14.71 -6.97
C MET A 1 25.62 -14.40 -6.09
N SER A 2 26.74 -13.99 -6.68
CA SER A 2 27.93 -13.60 -5.93
C SER A 2 27.73 -12.24 -5.26
N MET A 3 28.54 -11.91 -4.25
CA MET A 3 28.50 -10.60 -3.58
C MET A 3 28.70 -9.45 -4.59
N GLU A 4 29.50 -9.67 -5.63
CA GLU A 4 29.77 -8.67 -6.67
C GLU A 4 28.57 -8.41 -7.59
N GLU A 5 27.75 -9.42 -7.88
CA GLU A 5 26.51 -9.27 -8.65
C GLU A 5 25.44 -8.49 -7.87
N TRP A 6 25.41 -8.68 -6.55
CA TRP A 6 24.55 -7.90 -5.65
C TRP A 6 24.96 -6.43 -5.55
N VAL A 7 26.25 -6.14 -5.37
CA VAL A 7 26.75 -4.76 -5.28
C VAL A 7 26.48 -3.97 -6.57
N LYS A 8 26.58 -4.62 -7.75
CA LYS A 8 26.24 -4.01 -9.05
C LYS A 8 24.75 -3.74 -9.24
N SER A 9 23.87 -4.39 -8.48
CA SER A 9 22.43 -4.17 -8.56
C SER A 9 21.97 -2.83 -7.96
N GLY A 10 22.85 -2.12 -7.23
CA GLY A 10 22.52 -0.86 -6.56
C GLY A 10 21.51 -0.98 -5.41
N ARG A 11 21.11 -2.20 -5.05
CA ARG A 11 20.15 -2.47 -3.98
C ARG A 11 20.85 -2.35 -2.62
N ILE A 12 20.53 -1.31 -1.87
CA ILE A 12 21.01 -1.16 -0.49
C ILE A 12 20.29 -2.21 0.36
N ILE A 13 21.04 -2.99 1.13
CA ILE A 13 20.47 -3.92 2.12
C ILE A 13 19.78 -3.06 3.19
N GLY A 14 18.46 -3.19 3.32
CA GLY A 14 17.65 -2.41 4.26
C GLY A 14 17.06 -1.11 3.69
N ASP A 15 17.03 -0.93 2.37
CA ASP A 15 16.32 0.19 1.75
C ASP A 15 14.78 0.05 1.95
N GLY A 16 14.20 0.98 2.72
CA GLY A 16 12.78 1.34 2.63
C GLY A 16 11.77 0.31 3.13
N HIS A 17 11.85 -0.12 4.39
CA HIS A 17 10.77 -0.89 5.02
C HIS A 17 10.01 -0.01 6.01
N CYS A 18 8.72 0.22 5.75
CA CYS A 18 7.83 0.93 6.67
C CYS A 18 7.65 0.14 7.97
N SER A 19 7.18 0.80 9.03
CA SER A 19 6.83 0.16 10.30
C SER A 19 5.33 0.26 10.57
N ALA A 20 4.70 -0.85 10.96
CA ALA A 20 3.27 -0.93 11.25
C ALA A 20 2.99 -1.55 12.62
N LEU A 21 1.89 -1.15 13.25
CA LEU A 21 1.39 -1.75 14.49
C LEU A 21 -0.13 -1.83 14.48
N ILE A 22 -0.66 -3.01 14.79
CA ILE A 22 -2.08 -3.27 15.05
C ILE A 22 -2.19 -3.70 16.51
N LYS A 23 -2.93 -2.94 17.32
CA LYS A 23 -2.98 -3.13 18.77
C LYS A 23 -4.41 -3.12 19.30
N VAL A 24 -4.85 -4.27 19.77
CA VAL A 24 -6.07 -4.42 20.59
C VAL A 24 -5.76 -4.00 22.03
N LEU A 25 -6.59 -3.11 22.61
CA LEU A 25 -6.49 -2.69 24.00
C LEU A 25 -7.02 -3.76 24.98
N PRO A 26 -6.57 -3.76 26.25
CA PRO A 26 -7.07 -4.70 27.26
C PRO A 26 -8.60 -4.68 27.36
N GLY A 27 -9.21 -5.86 27.41
CA GLY A 27 -10.67 -6.00 27.46
C GLY A 27 -11.38 -5.73 26.12
N ASN A 28 -10.66 -5.71 24.99
CA ASN A 28 -11.19 -5.46 23.64
C ASN A 28 -11.98 -4.13 23.54
N THR A 29 -11.57 -3.13 24.31
CA THR A 29 -12.27 -1.84 24.36
C THR A 29 -12.02 -1.00 23.11
N GLU A 30 -10.90 -1.22 22.41
CA GLU A 30 -10.53 -0.49 21.21
C GLU A 30 -9.48 -1.26 20.39
N LEU A 31 -9.37 -0.90 19.11
CA LEU A 31 -8.34 -1.35 18.18
C LEU A 31 -7.60 -0.16 17.56
N TYR A 32 -6.32 -0.02 17.87
CA TYR A 32 -5.44 0.97 17.23
C TYR A 32 -4.70 0.37 16.04
N VAL A 33 -4.56 1.17 15.00
CA VAL A 33 -3.80 0.85 13.78
C VAL A 33 -2.91 2.05 13.46
N SER A 34 -1.61 1.81 13.31
CA SER A 34 -0.63 2.86 12.97
C SER A 34 0.36 2.39 11.93
N HIS A 35 0.81 3.32 11.09
CA HIS A 35 1.80 3.10 10.05
C HIS A 35 2.79 4.25 10.00
N VAL A 36 4.08 3.95 9.81
CA VAL A 36 5.18 4.90 9.71
C VAL A 36 5.98 4.60 8.46
N THR A 37 5.83 5.44 7.44
CA THR A 37 6.52 5.29 6.16
C THR A 37 8.00 5.58 6.29
N TRP A 38 8.82 4.71 5.71
CA TRP A 38 10.24 4.95 5.51
C TRP A 38 10.48 5.25 4.05
N ASN A 39 10.97 6.44 3.74
CA ASN A 39 11.24 6.87 2.37
C ASN A 39 12.36 7.94 2.38
N THR A 40 12.92 8.22 1.21
CA THR A 40 13.89 9.30 1.02
C THR A 40 13.31 10.65 1.46
N TYR A 41 14.11 11.51 2.10
CA TYR A 41 13.62 12.81 2.59
C TYR A 41 13.07 13.74 1.50
N GLN A 42 13.53 13.59 0.26
CA GLN A 42 12.99 14.32 -0.88
C GLN A 42 11.52 13.99 -1.20
N SER A 43 10.98 12.88 -0.69
CA SER A 43 9.56 12.53 -0.85
C SER A 43 8.65 13.23 0.18
N MET A 44 9.17 14.03 1.11
CA MET A 44 8.39 14.65 2.19
C MET A 44 7.42 15.76 1.73
N LEU A 45 7.21 15.98 0.44
CA LEU A 45 6.07 16.76 -0.03
C LEU A 45 4.82 15.88 0.04
N ARG A 46 4.01 16.06 1.10
CA ARG A 46 2.90 15.16 1.46
C ARG A 46 1.53 15.77 1.19
N ILE A 47 0.55 14.92 0.88
CA ILE A 47 -0.87 15.28 0.80
C ILE A 47 -1.68 14.17 1.47
N LEU A 48 -2.52 14.51 2.45
CA LEU A 48 -3.58 13.61 2.90
C LEU A 48 -4.77 13.76 1.95
N LYS A 49 -5.21 12.66 1.35
CA LYS A 49 -6.27 12.67 0.33
C LYS A 49 -7.53 12.03 0.88
N LYS A 50 -8.67 12.58 0.47
CA LYS A 50 -9.99 11.96 0.65
C LYS A 50 -10.68 11.90 -0.69
N TYR A 51 -10.96 10.70 -1.15
CA TYR A 51 -11.75 10.45 -2.35
C TYR A 51 -13.14 10.01 -1.98
N ILE A 52 -14.12 10.52 -2.71
CA ILE A 52 -15.53 10.15 -2.62
C ILE A 52 -15.99 9.94 -4.05
N PHE A 53 -16.13 8.69 -4.47
CA PHE A 53 -16.50 8.34 -5.83
C PHE A 53 -17.74 7.46 -5.84
N PRO A 54 -18.76 7.78 -6.65
CA PRO A 54 -19.98 6.98 -6.77
C PRO A 54 -19.79 5.79 -7.72
N PHE A 55 -18.66 5.07 -7.58
CA PHE A 55 -18.37 3.90 -8.42
C PHE A 55 -19.26 2.72 -8.04
N ARG A 56 -19.65 1.96 -9.06
CA ARG A 56 -20.57 0.82 -8.96
C ARG A 56 -19.89 -0.42 -9.51
N ARG A 57 -20.30 -1.59 -9.01
CA ARG A 57 -19.79 -2.87 -9.55
C ARG A 57 -20.37 -3.09 -10.94
N THR A 58 -19.51 -3.37 -11.91
CA THR A 58 -19.94 -3.71 -13.27
C THR A 58 -20.52 -5.13 -13.29
N GLY A 59 -21.60 -5.33 -14.06
CA GLY A 59 -22.24 -6.65 -14.20
C GLY A 59 -23.28 -7.01 -13.12
N VAL A 60 -23.62 -6.07 -12.22
CA VAL A 60 -24.69 -6.24 -11.24
C VAL A 60 -25.95 -5.50 -11.71
N SER A 61 -27.11 -6.14 -11.58
CA SER A 61 -28.40 -5.57 -12.02
C SER A 61 -28.98 -4.55 -11.05
N ASP A 62 -28.47 -4.51 -9.81
CA ASP A 62 -28.94 -3.64 -8.76
C ASP A 62 -28.36 -2.21 -8.94
N PRO A 63 -29.19 -1.19 -9.21
CA PRO A 63 -28.74 0.18 -9.33
C PRO A 63 -28.27 0.79 -8.00
N ASP A 64 -28.48 0.14 -6.86
CA ASP A 64 -28.02 0.63 -5.56
C ASP A 64 -26.71 -0.04 -5.11
N ASP A 65 -26.11 -0.89 -5.96
CA ASP A 65 -24.86 -1.59 -5.67
C ASP A 65 -23.60 -0.69 -5.82
N ILE A 66 -23.46 0.24 -4.88
CA ILE A 66 -22.31 1.12 -4.74
C ILE A 66 -21.12 0.34 -4.15
N ASN A 67 -19.91 0.64 -4.62
CA ASN A 67 -18.69 0.08 -4.04
C ASN A 67 -18.64 0.38 -2.52
N PRO A 68 -18.50 -0.64 -1.65
CA PRO A 68 -18.43 -0.42 -0.20
C PRO A 68 -17.33 0.56 0.24
N GLY A 69 -16.22 0.63 -0.49
CA GLY A 69 -15.11 1.56 -0.30
C GLY A 69 -15.25 2.89 -1.06
N HIS A 70 -16.47 3.32 -1.40
CA HIS A 70 -16.71 4.55 -2.18
C HIS A 70 -16.12 5.83 -1.56
N THR A 71 -15.88 5.84 -0.25
CA THR A 71 -15.13 6.90 0.44
C THR A 71 -13.84 6.32 1.00
N VAL A 72 -12.70 6.92 0.65
CA VAL A 72 -11.39 6.50 1.15
C VAL A 72 -10.56 7.72 1.54
N SER A 73 -9.95 7.66 2.73
CA SER A 73 -8.97 8.64 3.21
C SER A 73 -7.62 7.96 3.36
N PHE A 74 -6.55 8.58 2.86
CA PHE A 74 -5.22 7.96 2.84
C PHE A 74 -4.09 8.99 2.77
N SER A 75 -2.93 8.64 3.32
CA SER A 75 -1.70 9.44 3.21
C SER A 75 -1.10 9.30 1.82
N SER A 76 -0.58 10.36 1.21
CA SER A 76 -0.13 10.34 -0.20
C SER A 76 0.86 11.47 -0.52
N TYR A 77 1.11 11.66 -1.82
CA TYR A 77 2.07 12.58 -2.42
C TYR A 77 1.43 13.32 -3.61
N PRO A 78 1.91 14.50 -4.01
CA PRO A 78 1.46 15.16 -5.25
C PRO A 78 1.59 14.25 -6.47
N GLY A 79 0.58 14.25 -7.35
CA GLY A 79 0.60 13.48 -8.61
C GLY A 79 0.30 11.98 -8.49
N LEU A 80 0.43 11.37 -7.30
CA LEU A 80 0.05 9.97 -7.09
C LEU A 80 -1.47 9.83 -6.97
N LEU A 81 -2.07 8.78 -7.55
CA LEU A 81 -3.51 8.49 -7.35
C LEU A 81 -3.75 7.57 -6.14
N SER A 82 -2.70 6.86 -5.69
CA SER A 82 -2.68 5.97 -4.54
C SER A 82 -1.88 6.57 -3.37
N SER A 83 -1.79 5.84 -2.26
CA SER A 83 -1.04 6.24 -1.07
C SER A 83 0.47 6.19 -1.30
N GLY A 84 0.99 5.03 -1.71
CA GLY A 84 2.43 4.81 -1.87
C GLY A 84 3.18 4.73 -0.54
N ASP A 85 2.44 4.68 0.59
CA ASP A 85 3.00 4.48 1.93
C ASP A 85 3.01 3.01 2.37
N ASP A 86 1.90 2.25 2.45
CA ASP A 86 0.47 2.55 2.25
C ASP A 86 -0.34 2.63 3.57
N PHE A 87 -1.30 3.55 3.66
CA PHE A 87 -2.28 3.61 4.76
C PHE A 87 -3.64 4.19 4.33
N TYR A 88 -4.68 3.35 4.34
CA TYR A 88 -6.04 3.69 3.89
C TYR A 88 -7.09 3.40 4.95
N ILE A 89 -8.06 4.32 5.09
CA ILE A 89 -9.28 4.15 5.88
C ILE A 89 -10.46 4.27 4.93
N MET A 90 -11.34 3.26 4.91
CA MET A 90 -12.41 3.14 3.92
C MET A 90 -13.81 3.10 4.54
N SER A 91 -14.82 3.60 3.82
CA SER A 91 -16.23 3.52 4.21
C SER A 91 -16.76 2.10 4.38
N SER A 92 -16.05 1.10 3.86
CA SER A 92 -16.37 -0.32 4.07
C SER A 92 -16.14 -0.79 5.51
N GLY A 93 -15.57 0.07 6.37
CA GLY A 93 -15.14 -0.28 7.73
C GLY A 93 -13.75 -0.94 7.77
N LEU A 94 -13.06 -1.02 6.62
CA LEU A 94 -11.72 -1.60 6.53
C LEU A 94 -10.63 -0.52 6.65
N VAL A 95 -9.53 -0.92 7.28
CA VAL A 95 -8.24 -0.22 7.24
C VAL A 95 -7.25 -1.12 6.49
N SER A 96 -6.53 -0.57 5.52
CA SER A 96 -5.50 -1.28 4.76
C SER A 96 -4.16 -0.58 4.92
N LEU A 97 -3.11 -1.34 5.18
CA LEU A 97 -1.73 -0.88 5.30
C LEU A 97 -0.75 -2.00 4.92
N GLU A 98 0.46 -1.64 4.54
CA GLU A 98 1.49 -2.59 4.13
C GLU A 98 2.87 -2.20 4.68
N THR A 99 3.80 -3.15 4.67
CA THR A 99 5.23 -2.85 4.83
C THR A 99 5.98 -3.70 3.81
N THR A 100 6.72 -3.05 2.91
CA THR A 100 7.34 -3.74 1.77
C THR A 100 8.33 -4.81 2.27
N ILE A 101 8.22 -6.05 1.79
CA ILE A 101 9.16 -7.15 2.16
C ILE A 101 10.27 -7.38 1.11
N GLY A 102 10.07 -6.86 -0.10
CA GLY A 102 10.96 -7.08 -1.24
C GLY A 102 11.03 -8.54 -1.71
N ASN A 103 11.98 -8.82 -2.60
CA ASN A 103 12.32 -10.18 -3.03
C ASN A 103 13.85 -10.31 -3.14
N GLY A 104 14.44 -11.12 -2.28
CA GLY A 104 15.88 -11.42 -2.27
C GLY A 104 16.29 -12.61 -3.15
N ASN A 105 15.34 -13.39 -3.69
CA ASN A 105 15.64 -14.57 -4.49
C ASN A 105 15.61 -14.23 -6.00
N PRO A 106 16.76 -14.18 -6.69
CA PRO A 106 16.81 -13.79 -8.09
C PRO A 106 16.12 -14.80 -9.02
N ALA A 107 16.04 -16.08 -8.64
CA ALA A 107 15.42 -17.12 -9.46
C ALA A 107 13.90 -16.93 -9.63
N LEU A 108 13.27 -16.10 -8.80
CA LEU A 108 11.84 -15.78 -8.88
C LEU A 108 11.52 -14.67 -9.87
N TRP A 109 12.50 -13.86 -10.31
CA TRP A 109 12.26 -12.74 -11.23
C TRP A 109 11.78 -13.17 -12.61
N LYS A 110 12.03 -14.43 -13.02
CA LYS A 110 11.46 -15.00 -14.24
C LYS A 110 9.92 -15.05 -14.25
N ASN A 111 9.30 -14.93 -13.08
CA ASN A 111 7.85 -14.91 -12.93
C ASN A 111 7.26 -13.49 -13.01
N VAL A 112 8.09 -12.46 -13.20
CA VAL A 112 7.62 -11.08 -13.40
C VAL A 112 7.65 -10.79 -14.90
N THR A 113 6.48 -10.59 -15.48
CA THR A 113 6.24 -10.54 -16.92
C THR A 113 5.29 -9.40 -17.27
N ALA A 114 5.36 -8.90 -18.51
CA ALA A 114 4.52 -7.80 -18.95
C ALA A 114 3.05 -8.18 -19.19
N THR A 115 2.74 -9.48 -19.23
CA THR A 115 1.42 -9.99 -19.63
C THR A 115 0.89 -10.98 -18.60
N GLY A 116 -0.34 -10.79 -18.16
CA GLY A 116 -0.95 -11.63 -17.11
C GLY A 116 -0.71 -11.13 -15.69
N GLU A 117 -0.10 -9.95 -15.54
CA GLU A 117 0.16 -9.28 -14.26
C GLU A 117 -0.46 -7.89 -14.23
N VAL A 118 -0.85 -7.45 -13.03
CA VAL A 118 -1.37 -6.10 -12.76
C VAL A 118 -0.50 -5.49 -11.69
N SER A 119 0.07 -4.31 -11.97
CA SER A 119 0.85 -3.56 -10.98
C SER A 119 -0.07 -2.97 -9.92
N LEU A 120 0.41 -3.00 -8.67
CA LEU A 120 -0.16 -2.23 -7.56
C LEU A 120 0.12 -0.73 -7.74
#